data_AF-A0A6H2ENA7-F1
#
_entry.id   AF-A0A6H2ENA7-F1
#
_cell.length_a   1.000
_cell.length_b   1.000
_cell.length_c   1.000
_cell.angle_alpha   90.00
_cell.angle_beta   90.00
_cell.angle_gamma   90.00
#
_symmetry.space_group_name_H-M   'P 1'
#
loop_
_entity.id
_entity.type
_entity.pdbx_description
1 polymer ?
#
loop_
_entity_poly.entity_id
_entity_poly.type
_entity_poly.pdbx_seq_one_letter_code
_entity_poly.pdbx_strand_id
1 'polypeptide(L)'
;MFNILGTLVFGAVIGILAKFFKGADLSIIATVVLGVVGVVLGNALLSVFGYPLDTRGIDWIRWIVCTLTAMAAIGFYAGRQMRNK
;
A
#
# COMPACT_ATOMS: atom_id res chain seq x y z
N MET A 1 16.00 -4.90 -7.10
CA MET A 1 16.34 -3.44 -7.22
C MET A 1 15.06 -2.61 -7.11
N PHE A 2 14.98 -1.66 -6.18
CA PHE A 2 13.84 -0.72 -6.10
C PHE A 2 13.92 0.28 -7.26
N ASN A 3 13.28 -0.04 -8.38
CA ASN A 3 13.04 0.95 -9.42
C ASN A 3 11.95 1.90 -8.92
N ILE A 4 12.25 3.20 -8.87
CA ILE A 4 11.31 4.24 -8.39
C ILE A 4 10.00 4.17 -9.18
N LEU A 5 10.10 3.97 -10.50
CA LEU A 5 8.93 3.76 -11.37
C LEU A 5 8.16 2.49 -11.00
N GLY A 6 8.87 1.40 -10.70
CA GLY A 6 8.25 0.14 -10.26
C GLY A 6 7.48 0.30 -8.94
N THR A 7 8.04 1.05 -7.98
CA THR A 7 7.39 1.33 -6.69
C THR A 7 6.14 2.20 -6.86
N LEU A 8 6.18 3.17 -7.77
CA LEU A 8 5.03 4.02 -8.07
C LEU A 8 3.89 3.24 -8.72
N VAL A 9 4.18 2.42 -9.74
CA VAL A 9 3.19 1.57 -10.41
C VAL A 9 2.62 0.54 -9.44
N PHE A 10 3.48 -0.10 -8.65
CA PHE A 10 3.05 -1.05 -7.62
C PHE A 10 2.18 -0.37 -6.56
N GLY A 11 2.59 0.81 -6.08
CA GLY A 11 1.83 1.62 -5.15
C GLY A 11 0.47 2.04 -5.70
N ALA A 12 0.37 2.39 -6.99
CA ALA A 12 -0.90 2.73 -7.62
C ALA A 12 -1.87 1.51 -7.64
N VAL A 13 -1.38 0.33 -8.03
CA VAL A 13 -2.18 -0.91 -8.03
C VAL A 13 -2.63 -1.27 -6.62
N ILE A 14 -1.70 -1.30 -5.66
CA ILE A 14 -1.98 -1.59 -4.25
C ILE A 14 -2.96 -0.56 -3.66
N GLY A 15 -2.81 0.72 -3.98
CA GLY A 15 -3.71 1.78 -3.55
C GLY A 15 -5.14 1.57 -4.05
N ILE A 16 -5.30 1.21 -5.33
CA ILE A 16 -6.62 0.90 -5.92
C ILE A 16 -7.25 -0.32 -5.24
N LEU A 17 -6.47 -1.38 -5.02
CA LEU A 17 -6.94 -2.58 -4.31
C LEU A 17 -7.38 -2.25 -2.89
N ALA A 18 -6.56 -1.52 -2.14
CA ALA A 18 -6.87 -1.13 -0.77
C ALA A 18 -8.11 -0.22 -0.68
N LYS A 19 -8.27 0.72 -1.62
CA LYS A 19 -9.47 1.54 -1.76
C LYS A 19 -10.71 0.69 -2.03
N PHE A 20 -10.62 -0.26 -2.95
CA PHE A 20 -11.71 -1.18 -3.30
C PHE A 20 -12.16 -1.99 -2.08
N PHE A 21 -11.23 -2.60 -1.35
CA PHE A 21 -11.55 -3.36 -0.13
C PHE A 21 -12.08 -2.50 1.02
N LYS A 22 -11.66 -1.23 1.13
CA LYS A 22 -12.16 -0.31 2.16
C LYS A 22 -13.49 0.34 1.81
N GLY A 23 -13.90 0.35 0.54
CA GLY A 23 -15.11 1.05 0.08
C GLY A 23 -15.05 2.56 0.34
N ALA A 24 -13.85 3.15 0.33
CA ALA A 24 -13.65 4.54 0.73
C ALA A 24 -13.65 5.48 -0.49
N ASP A 25 -14.40 6.58 -0.40
CA ASP A 25 -14.47 7.61 -1.45
C ASP A 25 -13.25 8.54 -1.38
N LEU A 26 -12.12 8.08 -1.94
CA LEU A 26 -10.89 8.86 -2.07
C LEU A 26 -10.63 9.29 -3.51
N SER A 27 -10.10 10.51 -3.64
CA SER A 27 -9.48 11.01 -4.88
C SER A 27 -8.38 10.08 -5.38
N ILE A 28 -8.19 10.04 -6.70
CA ILE A 28 -7.15 9.23 -7.36
C ILE A 28 -5.77 9.56 -6.80
N ILE A 29 -5.47 10.85 -6.57
CA ILE A 29 -4.17 11.28 -6.03
C ILE A 29 -3.95 10.71 -4.63
N ALA A 30 -4.95 10.84 -3.74
CA ALA A 30 -4.86 10.29 -2.38
C ALA A 30 -4.72 8.76 -2.40
N THR A 31 -5.40 8.09 -3.32
CA THR A 31 -5.32 6.63 -3.51
C THR A 31 -3.89 6.19 -3.88
N VAL A 32 -3.27 6.87 -4.85
CA VAL A 32 -1.89 6.56 -5.29
C VAL A 32 -0.89 6.88 -4.17
N VAL A 33 -1.00 8.04 -3.53
CA VAL A 33 -0.10 8.44 -2.44
C VAL A 33 -0.18 7.45 -1.27
N LEU A 34 -1.39 7.12 -0.82
CA LEU A 34 -1.58 6.17 0.29
C LEU A 34 -1.18 4.74 -0.11
N GLY A 35 -1.35 4.37 -1.38
CA GLY A 35 -0.84 3.13 -1.92
C GLY A 35 0.68 3.04 -1.87
N VAL A 36 1.40 4.10 -2.27
CA VAL A 36 2.87 4.18 -2.14
C VAL A 36 3.29 4.11 -0.67
N VAL A 37 2.60 4.83 0.23
CA VAL A 37 2.86 4.76 1.68
C VAL A 37 2.67 3.32 2.18
N GLY A 38 1.60 2.64 1.76
CA GLY A 38 1.35 1.24 2.09
C GLY A 38 2.45 0.31 1.62
N VAL A 39 2.99 0.51 0.41
CA VAL A 39 4.12 -0.26 -0.12
C VAL A 39 5.39 -0.02 0.69
N VAL A 40 5.71 1.22 1.01
CA VAL A 40 6.89 1.56 1.82
C VAL A 40 6.80 0.90 3.20
N LEU A 41 5.65 1.05 3.87
CA LEU A 41 5.42 0.45 5.19
C LEU A 41 5.38 -1.08 5.14
N GLY A 42 4.76 -1.67 4.11
CA GLY A 42 4.67 -3.12 3.94
C GLY A 42 6.04 -3.75 3.73
N ASN A 43 6.89 -3.13 2.90
CA ASN A 43 8.27 -3.56 2.75
C ASN A 43 9.09 -3.38 4.04
N ALA A 44 8.89 -2.29 4.77
CA ALA A 44 9.55 -2.09 6.06
C ALA A 44 9.14 -3.18 7.08
N LEU A 45 7.85 -3.54 7.16
CA LEU A 45 7.39 -4.64 8.01
C LEU A 45 8.05 -5.97 7.60
N LEU A 46 8.04 -6.30 6.32
CA LEU A 46 8.67 -7.51 5.80
C LEU A 46 10.18 -7.56 6.11
N SER A 47 10.87 -6.42 6.03
CA SER A 47 12.30 -6.33 6.38
C SER A 47 12.57 -6.61 7.86
N VAL A 48 11.67 -6.17 8.77
CA VAL A 48 11.78 -6.45 10.21
C VAL A 48 11.64 -7.96 10.49
N PHE A 49 10.81 -8.66 9.72
CA PHE A 49 10.66 -10.11 9.80
C PHE A 49 11.71 -10.89 8.99
N GLY A 50 12.70 -10.22 8.40
CA GLY A 50 13.76 -10.87 7.61
C GLY A 50 13.26 -11.53 6.32
N TYR A 51 12.12 -11.09 5.79
CA TYR A 51 11.55 -11.67 4.57
C TYR A 51 12.44 -11.36 3.35
N PRO A 52 12.78 -12.37 2.51
CA PRO A 52 13.60 -12.15 1.33
C PRO A 52 12.86 -11.28 0.30
N LEU A 53 13.51 -10.21 -0.16
CA LEU A 53 12.98 -9.33 -1.20
C LEU A 53 13.12 -9.90 -2.62
N ASP A 54 14.03 -10.87 -2.79
CA ASP A 54 14.21 -11.61 -4.05
C ASP A 54 13.56 -12.98 -3.92
N THR A 55 12.28 -13.04 -4.24
CA THR A 55 11.55 -14.29 -4.42
C THR A 55 11.49 -14.68 -5.89
N ARG A 56 11.65 -15.97 -6.16
CA ARG A 56 11.48 -16.53 -7.51
C ARG A 56 9.98 -16.62 -7.80
N GLY A 57 9.52 -15.88 -8.79
CA GLY A 57 8.11 -15.88 -9.24
C GLY A 57 7.32 -14.68 -8.73
N ILE A 58 6.01 -14.87 -8.52
CA ILE A 58 5.13 -13.81 -8.01
C ILE A 58 5.24 -13.75 -6.49
N ASP A 59 5.58 -12.56 -6.00
CA ASP A 59 5.87 -12.31 -4.59
C ASP A 59 4.60 -12.12 -3.74
N TRP A 60 3.75 -13.15 -3.68
CA TRP A 60 2.39 -13.09 -3.14
C TRP A 60 2.31 -12.53 -1.71
N ILE A 61 3.27 -12.89 -0.85
CA ILE A 61 3.30 -12.43 0.55
C ILE A 61 3.51 -10.92 0.58
N ARG A 62 4.45 -10.40 -0.22
CA ARG A 62 4.70 -8.96 -0.31
C ARG A 62 3.47 -8.21 -0.81
N TRP A 63 2.76 -8.76 -1.79
CA TRP A 63 1.50 -8.17 -2.29
C TRP A 63 0.44 -8.07 -1.20
N ILE A 64 0.22 -9.15 -0.44
CA ILE A 64 -0.78 -9.18 0.62
C ILE A 64 -0.41 -8.19 1.72
N VAL A 65 0.83 -8.22 2.21
CA VAL A 65 1.26 -7.34 3.31
C VAL A 65 1.20 -5.87 2.89
N CYS A 66 1.67 -5.52 1.69
CA CYS A 66 1.56 -4.14 1.17
C CYS A 66 0.11 -3.69 1.01
N THR A 67 -0.80 -4.60 0.62
CA THR A 67 -2.23 -4.29 0.51
C THR A 67 -2.84 -4.02 1.89
N LEU A 68 -2.54 -4.86 2.88
CA LEU A 68 -3.04 -4.68 4.25
C LEU A 68 -2.53 -3.38 4.89
N THR A 69 -1.24 -3.04 4.71
CA THR A 69 -0.69 -1.76 5.19
C THR A 69 -1.30 -0.57 4.46
N ALA A 70 -1.53 -0.65 3.15
CA ALA A 70 -2.24 0.39 2.40
C ALA A 70 -3.69 0.55 2.90
N MET A 71 -4.39 -0.55 3.17
CA MET A 71 -5.75 -0.51 3.76
C MET A 71 -5.75 0.16 5.13
N ALA A 72 -4.74 -0.09 5.97
CA ALA A 72 -4.59 0.58 7.26
C ALA A 72 -4.35 2.09 7.08
N ALA A 73 -3.46 2.48 6.15
CA ALA A 73 -3.18 3.87 5.84
C ALA A 73 -4.42 4.62 5.32
N ILE A 74 -5.17 4.02 4.39
CA ILE A 74 -6.42 4.57 3.87
C ILE A 74 -7.47 4.68 4.98
N GLY A 75 -7.64 3.65 5.81
CA GLY A 75 -8.58 3.68 6.93
C GLY A 75 -8.27 4.80 7.92
N PHE A 76 -6.99 5.00 8.24
CA PHE A 76 -6.55 6.08 9.12
C PHE A 76 -6.79 7.47 8.50
N TYR A 77 -6.47 7.63 7.22
CA TYR A 77 -6.71 8.87 6.48
C TYR A 77 -8.20 9.21 6.41
N ALA A 78 -9.04 8.26 5.98
CA ALA A 78 -10.48 8.44 5.88
C ALA A 78 -11.12 8.75 7.24
N GLY A 79 -10.70 8.06 8.31
CA GLY A 79 -11.14 8.33 9.67
C GLY A 79 -10.79 9.74 10.15
N ARG A 80 -9.58 10.23 9.84
CA ARG A 80 -9.19 11.62 10.14
C ARG A 80 -9.99 12.63 9.34
N GLN A 81 -10.30 12.33 8.08
CA GLN A 81 -11.06 13.24 7.23
C GLN A 81 -12.50 13.43 7.73
N MET A 82 -13.15 12.38 8.25
CA MET A 82 -14.48 12.50 8.86
C MET A 82 -14.50 13.37 10.12
N ARG A 83 -13.42 13.38 10.91
CA ARG A 83 -13.33 14.21 12.13
C ARG A 83 -13.12 15.70 11.83
N ASN A 84 -12.54 16.04 10.68
CA ASN A 84 -12.22 17.43 10.32
C ASN A 84 -13.36 18.13 9.56
N LYS A 85 -14.51 17.46 9.38
CA LYS A 85 -15.69 17.97 8.69
C LYS A 85 -16.81 18.23 9.71
#